data_AF-A0A661ITV2-F1
#
_entry.id   AF-A0A661ITV2-F1
#
_cell.length_a   1.000
_cell.length_b   1.000
_cell.length_c   1.000
_cell.angle_alpha   90.00
_cell.angle_beta   90.00
_cell.angle_gamma   90.00
#
_symmetry.space_group_name_H-M   'P 1'
#
loop_
_entity.id
_entity.type
_entity.pdbx_description
1 polymer ?
#
loop_
_entity_poly.entity_id
_entity_poly.type
_entity_poly.pdbx_seq_one_letter_code
_entity_poly.pdbx_strand_id
1 'polypeptide(L)'
;MKAVIALEELIAEGEAHLKLIKKQLSEHESGEHKLSQMVLASSETALVEVSGNLEKNTNMLKKFMQQDIKELEKQEKIREAIQRKNYYHFQKTRLNRNTTRDNDEKLEAMLIIDELPEDIGFEDDDLFRVAEESLKLHLSVHEDLQEKLLNIKKDFENAIKGIEAEDIKELGVLNFRIPILILQFSTLITNIKENIIEDNLPPFKGLPKFEDWWFSELWKSHQAYFGLYKWKYIISGLCNNQDQENAWEIISTNWISMKKFLSNKGSLAYKYSLAFDNTIRTHCGLEEELATTSLKSMERIIEILTVKEDFTKTDNNHKIVTPYVEFKREQLNYKDIKGKK
;
A
#
# COMPACT_ATOMS: atom_id res chain seq x y z
N MET A 1 11.28 -47.33 31.84
CA MET A 1 12.22 -47.47 32.97
C MET A 1 12.15 -48.83 33.67
N LYS A 2 11.03 -49.26 34.28
CA LYS A 2 10.95 -50.58 34.96
C LYS A 2 11.31 -51.78 34.08
N ALA A 3 10.89 -51.79 32.82
CA ALA A 3 11.18 -52.86 31.87
C ALA A 3 12.65 -52.90 31.41
N VAL A 4 13.33 -51.75 31.35
CA VAL A 4 14.76 -51.66 31.00
C VAL A 4 15.60 -52.20 32.14
N ILE A 5 15.30 -51.79 33.37
CA ILE A 5 15.96 -52.27 34.59
C ILE A 5 15.79 -53.80 34.72
N ALA A 6 14.59 -54.32 34.50
CA ALA A 6 14.34 -55.76 34.52
C ALA A 6 15.09 -56.52 33.41
N LEU A 7 15.22 -55.95 32.22
CA LEU A 7 16.00 -56.57 31.13
C LEU A 7 17.51 -56.55 31.41
N GLU A 8 18.03 -55.46 32.00
CA GLU A 8 19.43 -55.37 32.43
C GLU A 8 19.75 -56.38 33.54
N GLU A 9 18.84 -56.56 34.50
CA GLU A 9 18.98 -57.53 35.58
C GLU A 9 18.91 -58.98 35.06
N LEU A 10 17.99 -59.29 34.13
CA LEU A 10 17.91 -60.60 33.46
C LEU A 10 19.13 -60.91 32.58
N ILE A 11 19.76 -59.89 31.98
CA ILE A 11 21.02 -60.05 31.23
C ILE A 11 22.15 -60.33 32.21
N ALA A 12 22.25 -59.59 33.32
CA ALA A 12 23.28 -59.80 34.32
C ALA A 12 23.19 -61.19 34.98
N GLU A 13 21.98 -61.64 35.33
CA GLU A 13 21.73 -62.99 35.84
C GLU A 13 22.06 -64.06 34.78
N GLY A 14 21.65 -63.83 33.53
CA GLY A 14 21.98 -64.69 32.40
C GLY A 14 23.49 -64.83 32.18
N GLU A 15 24.25 -63.73 32.21
CA GLU A 15 25.71 -63.72 32.08
C GLU A 15 26.41 -64.45 33.22
N ALA A 16 25.93 -64.27 34.46
CA ALA A 16 26.45 -64.98 35.62
C ALA A 16 26.21 -66.50 35.53
N HIS A 17 25.01 -66.90 35.10
CA HIS A 17 24.64 -68.31 34.91
C HIS A 17 25.44 -68.96 33.77
N LEU A 18 25.63 -68.25 32.65
CA LEU A 18 26.41 -68.71 31.50
C LEU A 18 27.89 -68.88 31.87
N LYS A 19 28.44 -67.97 32.70
CA LYS A 19 29.82 -68.08 33.23
C LYS A 19 30.00 -69.30 34.12
N LEU A 20 28.99 -69.65 34.93
CA LEU A 20 29.01 -70.81 35.82
C LEU A 20 28.93 -72.13 35.02
N ILE A 21 28.05 -72.22 34.03
CA ILE A 21 27.93 -73.40 33.15
C ILE A 21 29.21 -73.60 32.32
N LYS A 22 29.77 -72.52 31.73
CA LYS A 22 31.04 -72.59 30.98
C LYS A 22 32.20 -73.08 31.86
N LYS A 23 32.25 -72.65 33.12
CA LYS A 23 33.24 -73.10 34.08
C LYS A 23 33.11 -74.61 34.37
N GLN A 24 31.90 -75.09 34.63
CA GLN A 24 31.62 -76.52 34.87
C GLN A 24 31.97 -77.41 33.67
N LEU A 25 31.71 -76.95 32.45
CA LEU A 25 32.11 -77.67 31.23
C LEU A 25 33.63 -77.66 31.03
N SER A 26 34.31 -76.54 31.33
CA SER A 26 35.78 -76.47 31.24
C SER A 26 36.51 -77.36 32.26
N GLU A 27 35.97 -77.47 33.49
CA GLU A 27 36.49 -78.36 34.56
C GLU A 27 36.26 -79.85 34.22
N HIS A 28 35.25 -80.12 33.38
CA HIS A 28 35.00 -81.45 32.85
C HIS A 28 35.97 -81.83 31.73
N GLU A 29 36.21 -80.92 30.79
CA GLU A 29 37.13 -81.09 29.67
C GLU A 29 38.60 -81.18 30.12
N SER A 30 38.98 -80.45 31.18
CA SER A 30 40.31 -80.51 31.79
C SER A 30 40.57 -81.79 32.59
N GLY A 31 39.50 -82.53 32.92
CA GLY A 31 39.57 -83.77 33.69
C GLY A 31 39.67 -83.60 35.21
N GLU A 32 39.56 -82.37 35.73
CA GLU A 32 39.59 -82.07 37.17
C GLU A 32 38.33 -82.60 37.88
N HIS A 33 37.15 -82.51 37.25
CA HIS A 33 35.90 -83.09 37.75
C HIS A 33 35.09 -83.76 36.64
N LYS A 34 34.96 -85.09 36.69
CA LYS A 34 34.15 -85.84 35.71
C LYS A 34 32.65 -85.76 36.04
N LEU A 35 31.90 -85.04 35.21
CA LEU A 35 30.44 -85.01 35.17
C LEU A 35 29.90 -86.34 34.61
N SER A 36 28.73 -86.76 35.10
CA SER A 36 27.98 -87.88 34.52
C SER A 36 27.46 -87.51 33.13
N GLN A 37 27.30 -88.48 32.22
CA GLN A 37 26.78 -88.25 30.86
C GLN A 37 25.45 -87.49 30.85
N MET A 38 24.57 -87.74 31.83
CA MET A 38 23.31 -87.02 31.97
C MET A 38 23.50 -85.55 32.37
N VAL A 39 24.48 -85.28 33.23
CA VAL A 39 24.79 -83.92 33.71
C VAL A 39 25.48 -83.12 32.60
N LEU A 40 26.33 -83.75 31.80
CA LEU A 40 26.97 -83.14 30.64
C LEU A 40 25.93 -82.72 29.59
N ALA A 41 25.05 -83.63 29.19
CA ALA A 41 23.97 -83.32 28.24
C ALA A 41 23.03 -82.23 28.78
N SER A 42 22.75 -82.23 30.08
CA SER A 42 21.95 -81.18 30.73
C SER A 42 22.66 -79.83 30.72
N SER A 43 23.97 -79.78 30.99
CA SER A 43 24.76 -78.55 31.00
C SER A 43 24.95 -77.98 29.59
N GLU A 44 25.12 -78.82 28.57
CA GLU A 44 25.16 -78.41 27.16
C GLU A 44 23.81 -77.85 26.69
N THR A 45 22.70 -78.51 27.04
CA THR A 45 21.35 -78.04 26.72
C THR A 45 21.05 -76.71 27.42
N ALA A 46 21.42 -76.59 28.70
CA ALA A 46 21.28 -75.36 29.47
C ALA A 46 22.16 -74.22 28.92
N LEU A 47 23.36 -74.52 28.40
CA LEU A 47 24.21 -73.52 27.76
C LEU A 47 23.56 -72.94 26.49
N VAL A 48 22.97 -73.81 25.66
CA VAL A 48 22.25 -73.38 24.45
C VAL A 48 21.04 -72.53 24.82
N GLU A 49 20.26 -72.97 25.79
CA GLU A 49 19.05 -72.25 26.23
C GLU A 49 19.38 -70.88 26.86
N VAL A 50 20.33 -70.83 27.78
CA VAL A 50 20.74 -69.59 28.47
C VAL A 50 21.38 -68.61 27.50
N SER A 51 22.20 -69.07 26.54
CA SER A 51 22.78 -68.20 25.52
C SER A 51 21.72 -67.64 24.56
N GLY A 52 20.75 -68.46 24.14
CA GLY A 52 19.64 -68.03 23.30
C GLY A 52 18.72 -67.03 24.00
N ASN A 53 18.49 -67.19 25.31
CA ASN A 53 17.73 -66.24 26.11
C ASN A 53 18.49 -64.92 26.34
N LEU A 54 19.80 -64.98 26.55
CA LEU A 54 20.66 -63.81 26.64
C LEU A 54 20.63 -62.98 25.34
N GLU A 55 20.75 -63.64 24.20
CA GLU A 55 20.70 -62.99 22.89
C GLU A 55 19.33 -62.35 22.61
N LYS A 56 18.23 -63.01 23.03
CA LYS A 56 16.88 -62.43 22.95
C LYS A 56 16.75 -61.18 23.82
N ASN A 57 17.18 -61.24 25.09
CA ASN A 57 17.05 -60.13 26.03
C ASN A 57 17.92 -58.93 25.60
N THR A 58 19.15 -59.17 25.16
CA THR A 58 20.05 -58.12 24.64
C THR A 58 19.51 -57.46 23.36
N ASN A 59 18.92 -58.24 22.45
CA ASN A 59 18.24 -57.69 21.27
C ASN A 59 16.98 -56.91 21.62
N MET A 60 16.23 -57.34 22.63
CA MET A 60 15.05 -56.63 23.12
C MET A 60 15.42 -55.28 23.73
N LEU A 61 16.49 -55.23 24.53
CA LEU A 61 17.04 -54.00 25.09
C LEU A 61 17.50 -53.02 24.00
N LYS A 62 18.25 -53.51 22.99
CA LYS A 62 18.66 -52.67 21.84
C LYS A 62 17.47 -52.07 21.09
N LYS A 63 16.40 -52.83 20.89
CA LYS A 63 15.18 -52.34 20.24
C LYS A 63 14.48 -51.26 21.06
N PHE A 64 14.41 -51.42 22.39
CA PHE A 64 13.86 -50.40 23.28
C PHE A 64 14.67 -49.10 23.22
N MET A 65 16.01 -49.18 23.32
CA MET A 65 16.86 -47.99 23.22
C MET A 65 16.71 -47.25 21.89
N GLN A 66 16.56 -47.99 20.77
CA GLN A 66 16.32 -47.38 19.46
C GLN A 66 14.95 -46.72 19.33
N GLN A 67 13.93 -47.24 20.02
CA GLN A 67 12.60 -46.62 20.06
C GLN A 67 12.62 -45.34 20.90
N ASP A 68 13.28 -45.36 22.05
CA ASP A 68 13.43 -44.19 22.93
C ASP A 68 14.16 -43.04 22.23
N ILE A 69 15.23 -43.33 21.48
CA ILE A 69 15.96 -42.31 20.68
C ILE A 69 15.05 -41.68 19.62
N LYS A 70 14.29 -42.50 18.88
CA LYS A 70 13.36 -41.99 17.85
C LYS A 70 12.20 -41.18 18.45
N GLU A 71 11.76 -41.53 19.65
CA GLU A 71 10.71 -40.79 20.35
C GLU A 71 11.24 -39.45 20.87
N LEU A 72 12.47 -39.41 21.38
CA LEU A 72 13.17 -38.17 21.74
C LEU A 72 13.33 -37.23 20.54
N GLU A 73 13.82 -37.73 19.40
CA GLU A 73 13.93 -36.93 18.17
C GLU A 73 12.58 -36.37 17.70
N LYS A 74 11.50 -37.15 17.82
CA LYS A 74 10.14 -36.67 17.50
C LYS A 74 9.69 -35.58 18.46
N GLN A 75 9.94 -35.74 19.76
CA GLN A 75 9.60 -34.74 20.76
C GLN A 75 10.39 -33.45 20.55
N GLU A 76 11.67 -33.52 20.18
CA GLU A 76 12.47 -32.35 19.82
C GLU A 76 11.89 -31.62 18.61
N LYS A 77 11.59 -32.34 17.52
CA LYS A 77 10.94 -31.73 16.34
C LYS A 77 9.60 -31.07 16.67
N ILE A 78 8.80 -31.68 17.53
CA ILE A 78 7.54 -31.09 17.99
C ILE A 78 7.79 -29.83 18.82
N ARG A 79 8.78 -29.85 19.72
CA ARG A 79 9.16 -28.66 20.51
C ARG A 79 9.67 -27.53 19.63
N GLU A 80 10.51 -27.81 18.64
CA GLU A 80 11.00 -26.83 17.67
C GLU A 80 9.84 -26.24 16.86
N ALA A 81 8.91 -27.07 16.39
CA ALA A 81 7.72 -26.61 15.69
C ALA A 81 6.83 -25.71 16.56
N ILE A 82 6.66 -26.04 17.84
CA ILE A 82 5.91 -25.22 18.81
C ILE A 82 6.64 -23.90 19.07
N GLN A 83 7.96 -23.93 19.26
CA GLN A 83 8.76 -22.72 19.46
C GLN A 83 8.66 -21.79 18.25
N ARG A 84 8.77 -22.34 17.04
CA ARG A 84 8.62 -21.58 15.79
C ARG A 84 7.22 -21.00 15.64
N LYS A 85 6.17 -21.78 15.93
CA LYS A 85 4.79 -21.28 15.91
C LYS A 85 4.57 -20.15 16.92
N ASN A 86 5.10 -20.28 18.13
CA ASN A 86 5.01 -19.24 19.15
C ASN A 86 5.80 -17.99 18.75
N TYR A 87 6.96 -18.15 18.10
CA TYR A 87 7.76 -17.02 17.62
C TYR A 87 6.97 -16.11 16.67
N TYR A 88 6.27 -16.69 15.68
CA TYR A 88 5.44 -15.94 14.73
C TYR A 88 4.14 -15.45 15.36
N HIS A 89 3.50 -16.24 16.23
CA HIS A 89 2.26 -15.83 16.90
C HIS A 89 2.43 -14.54 17.74
N PHE A 90 3.57 -14.38 18.41
CA PHE A 90 3.86 -13.19 19.21
C PHE A 90 4.66 -12.12 18.47
N GLN A 91 4.87 -12.27 17.16
CA GLN A 91 5.74 -11.39 16.36
C GLN A 91 5.25 -9.93 16.37
N LYS A 92 3.96 -9.67 16.11
CA LYS A 92 3.40 -8.31 16.17
C LYS A 92 3.61 -7.61 17.51
N THR A 93 3.45 -8.35 18.60
CA THR A 93 3.65 -7.80 19.96
C THR A 93 5.12 -7.47 20.20
N ARG A 94 6.04 -8.30 19.67
CA ARG A 94 7.48 -8.10 19.78
C ARG A 94 7.96 -6.90 18.95
N LEU A 95 7.47 -6.76 17.71
CA LEU A 95 7.77 -5.63 16.84
C LEU A 95 7.29 -4.30 17.46
N ASN A 96 6.07 -4.27 17.99
CA ASN A 96 5.51 -3.06 18.62
C ASN A 96 6.30 -2.64 19.88
N ARG A 97 6.84 -3.61 20.63
CA ARG A 97 7.66 -3.34 21.83
C ARG A 97 9.11 -2.96 21.53
N ASN A 98 9.53 -3.01 20.27
CA ASN A 98 10.90 -2.69 19.90
C ASN A 98 11.15 -1.18 20.10
N THR A 99 12.15 -0.82 20.89
CA THR A 99 12.49 0.58 21.20
C THR A 99 13.54 1.18 20.26
N THR A 100 14.25 0.37 19.47
CA THR A 100 15.34 0.86 18.62
C THR A 100 14.90 1.36 17.25
N ARG A 101 13.76 0.88 16.75
CA ARG A 101 13.21 1.22 15.44
C ARG A 101 12.22 2.37 15.51
N ASP A 102 12.06 3.08 14.40
CA ASP A 102 11.10 4.17 14.30
C ASP A 102 9.66 3.64 14.35
N ASN A 103 8.69 4.49 14.70
CA ASN A 103 7.30 4.08 14.79
C ASN A 103 6.68 3.80 13.41
N ASP A 104 7.08 4.51 12.37
CA ASP A 104 6.55 4.29 11.01
C ASP A 104 7.05 2.95 10.47
N GLU A 105 8.32 2.61 10.69
CA GLU A 105 8.89 1.29 10.37
C GLU A 105 8.16 0.14 11.08
N LYS A 106 7.72 0.35 12.33
CA LYS A 106 6.96 -0.66 13.09
C LYS A 106 5.56 -0.86 12.53
N LEU A 107 4.88 0.24 12.20
CA LEU A 107 3.53 0.20 11.63
C LEU A 107 3.56 -0.52 10.29
N GLU A 108 4.50 -0.15 9.42
CA GLU A 108 4.65 -0.77 8.10
C GLU A 108 4.98 -2.26 8.22
N ALA A 109 5.92 -2.64 9.11
CA ALA A 109 6.23 -4.04 9.35
C ALA A 109 5.02 -4.84 9.86
N MET A 110 4.13 -4.22 10.65
CA MET A 110 2.90 -4.86 11.11
C MET A 110 1.87 -5.04 9.99
N LEU A 111 1.75 -4.06 9.08
CA LEU A 111 0.91 -4.14 7.88
C LEU A 111 1.38 -5.28 6.97
N ILE A 112 2.68 -5.37 6.71
CA ILE A 112 3.28 -6.46 5.92
C ILE A 112 2.92 -7.83 6.52
N ILE A 113 2.94 -7.98 7.85
CA ILE A 113 2.52 -9.25 8.49
C ILE A 113 1.07 -9.60 8.20
N ASP A 114 0.17 -8.62 8.16
CA ASP A 114 -1.24 -8.84 7.83
C ASP A 114 -1.46 -9.25 6.37
N GLU A 115 -0.57 -8.86 5.48
CA GLU A 115 -0.62 -9.22 4.06
C GLU A 115 0.01 -10.58 3.73
N LEU A 116 0.85 -11.11 4.63
CA LEU A 116 1.56 -12.36 4.37
C LEU A 116 0.62 -13.58 4.39
N PRO A 117 0.77 -14.51 3.43
CA PRO A 117 0.13 -15.82 3.52
C PRO A 117 0.53 -16.55 4.80
N GLU A 118 -0.39 -17.32 5.39
CA GLU A 118 -0.19 -18.04 6.66
C GLU A 118 1.02 -19.01 6.65
N ASP A 119 1.49 -19.40 5.46
CA ASP A 119 2.61 -20.32 5.24
C ASP A 119 3.98 -19.64 5.18
N ILE A 120 4.03 -18.30 5.05
CA ILE A 120 5.27 -17.53 4.88
C ILE A 120 5.56 -16.76 6.16
N GLY A 121 6.66 -17.11 6.82
CA GLY A 121 7.14 -16.41 8.01
C GLY A 121 8.47 -15.70 7.74
N PHE A 122 8.45 -14.37 7.75
CA PHE A 122 9.67 -13.56 7.74
C PHE A 122 10.24 -13.40 9.15
N GLU A 123 11.57 -13.36 9.26
CA GLU A 123 12.24 -12.95 10.49
C GLU A 123 12.08 -11.45 10.70
N ASP A 124 12.20 -10.99 11.95
CA ASP A 124 11.98 -9.57 12.30
C ASP A 124 12.92 -8.63 11.53
N ASP A 125 14.19 -9.01 11.35
CA ASP A 125 15.18 -8.20 10.62
C ASP A 125 14.92 -8.14 9.11
N ASP A 126 14.29 -9.17 8.54
CA ASP A 126 13.88 -9.17 7.14
C ASP A 126 12.61 -8.34 6.95
N LEU A 127 11.66 -8.43 7.90
CA LEU A 127 10.46 -7.59 7.94
C LEU A 127 10.80 -6.10 8.00
N PHE A 128 11.72 -5.71 8.88
CA PHE A 128 12.14 -4.31 8.96
C PHE A 128 12.87 -3.85 7.69
N ARG A 129 13.64 -4.73 7.03
CA ARG A 129 14.27 -4.39 5.74
C ARG A 129 13.24 -4.17 4.65
N VAL A 130 12.21 -5.01 4.57
CA VAL A 130 11.12 -4.83 3.61
C VAL A 130 10.30 -3.57 3.96
N ALA A 131 10.01 -3.33 5.22
CA ALA A 131 9.30 -2.12 5.68
C ALA A 131 10.08 -0.83 5.33
N GLU A 132 11.39 -0.82 5.57
CA GLU A 132 12.26 0.32 5.24
C GLU A 132 12.24 0.60 3.72
N GLU A 133 12.36 -0.45 2.89
CA GLU A 133 12.27 -0.30 1.44
C GLU A 133 10.85 0.08 0.96
N SER A 134 9.79 -0.44 1.60
CA SER A 134 8.40 -0.08 1.30
C SER A 134 8.13 1.40 1.58
N LEU A 135 8.61 1.91 2.72
CA LEU A 135 8.52 3.32 3.10
C LEU A 135 9.31 4.21 2.13
N LYS A 136 10.55 3.81 1.77
CA LYS A 136 11.35 4.54 0.77
C LYS A 136 10.67 4.62 -0.59
N LEU A 137 10.00 3.54 -1.01
CA LEU A 137 9.29 3.47 -2.28
C LEU A 137 7.85 3.99 -2.21
N HIS A 138 7.38 4.39 -1.02
CA HIS A 138 6.02 4.85 -0.76
C HIS A 138 4.93 3.90 -1.31
N LEU A 139 5.14 2.58 -1.21
CA LEU A 139 4.26 1.60 -1.86
C LEU A 139 2.82 1.65 -1.35
N SER A 140 2.61 1.81 -0.04
CA SER A 140 1.27 1.97 0.55
C SER A 140 0.51 3.18 -0.04
N VAL A 141 1.19 4.31 -0.22
CA VAL A 141 0.61 5.51 -0.85
C VAL A 141 0.22 5.23 -2.30
N HIS A 142 1.03 4.47 -3.04
CA HIS A 142 0.73 4.08 -4.41
C HIS A 142 -0.49 3.15 -4.50
N GLU A 143 -0.65 2.23 -3.57
CA GLU A 143 -1.81 1.33 -3.50
C GLU A 143 -3.10 2.10 -3.21
N ASP A 144 -3.08 2.99 -2.21
CA ASP A 144 -4.21 3.85 -1.87
C ASP A 144 -4.64 4.73 -3.06
N LEU A 145 -3.67 5.33 -3.75
CA LEU A 145 -3.93 6.14 -4.94
C LEU A 145 -4.47 5.30 -6.10
N GLN A 146 -4.00 4.07 -6.24
CA GLN A 146 -4.49 3.14 -7.25
C GLN A 146 -5.94 2.71 -6.97
N GLU A 147 -6.28 2.41 -5.72
CA GLU A 147 -7.65 2.06 -5.32
C GLU A 147 -8.60 3.26 -5.55
N LYS A 148 -8.19 4.46 -5.11
CA LYS A 148 -8.94 5.70 -5.37
C LYS A 148 -9.15 5.93 -6.87
N LEU A 149 -8.11 5.75 -7.69
CA LEU A 149 -8.23 5.89 -9.14
C LEU A 149 -9.18 4.85 -9.74
N LEU A 150 -9.16 3.60 -9.26
CA LEU A 150 -10.05 2.54 -9.73
C LEU A 150 -11.50 2.86 -9.41
N ASN A 151 -11.77 3.37 -8.21
CA ASN A 151 -13.10 3.82 -7.79
C ASN A 151 -13.59 5.00 -8.63
N ILE A 152 -12.77 6.03 -8.83
CA ILE A 152 -13.09 7.18 -9.70
C ILE A 152 -13.38 6.72 -11.13
N LYS A 153 -12.55 5.83 -11.70
CA LYS A 153 -12.77 5.28 -13.04
C LYS A 153 -14.09 4.54 -13.14
N LYS A 154 -14.40 3.68 -12.16
CA LYS A 154 -15.65 2.92 -12.13
C LYS A 154 -16.86 3.85 -12.05
N ASP A 155 -16.81 4.89 -11.22
CA ASP A 155 -17.88 5.87 -11.09
C ASP A 155 -18.07 6.67 -12.39
N PHE A 156 -16.97 7.10 -13.00
CA PHE A 156 -17.01 7.83 -14.26
C PHE A 156 -17.53 6.96 -15.41
N GLU A 157 -17.04 5.72 -15.52
CA GLU A 157 -17.53 4.72 -16.49
C GLU A 157 -19.02 4.46 -16.33
N ASN A 158 -19.50 4.36 -15.08
CA ASN A 158 -20.92 4.22 -14.80
C ASN A 158 -21.71 5.46 -15.23
N ALA A 159 -21.18 6.67 -15.02
CA ALA A 159 -21.82 7.91 -15.42
C ALA A 159 -21.92 8.08 -16.95
N ILE A 160 -21.02 7.46 -17.72
CA ILE A 160 -21.03 7.50 -19.19
C ILE A 160 -21.70 6.27 -19.85
N LYS A 161 -22.17 5.29 -19.07
CA LYS A 161 -22.92 4.13 -19.60
C LYS A 161 -24.20 4.61 -20.29
N GLY A 162 -24.36 4.29 -21.57
CA GLY A 162 -25.54 4.66 -22.37
C GLY A 162 -25.37 5.92 -23.23
N ILE A 163 -24.15 6.45 -23.34
CA ILE A 163 -23.81 7.43 -24.38
C ILE A 163 -23.38 6.65 -25.65
N GLU A 164 -24.06 6.87 -26.79
CA GLU A 164 -23.83 6.11 -28.03
C GLU A 164 -22.43 6.35 -28.61
N ALA A 165 -21.82 5.28 -29.14
CA ALA A 165 -20.41 5.22 -29.51
C ALA A 165 -20.05 5.92 -30.82
N GLU A 166 -21.02 6.23 -31.68
CA GLU A 166 -20.78 6.87 -32.99
C GLU A 166 -20.27 8.32 -32.86
N ASP A 167 -20.68 9.05 -31.81
CA ASP A 167 -20.35 10.49 -31.64
C ASP A 167 -19.01 10.76 -30.94
N ILE A 168 -18.32 9.74 -30.38
CA ILE A 168 -17.40 9.93 -29.23
C ILE A 168 -16.00 9.32 -29.37
N LYS A 169 -15.57 8.85 -30.55
CA LYS A 169 -14.16 8.38 -30.70
C LYS A 169 -13.12 9.41 -30.26
N GLU A 170 -13.37 10.71 -30.45
CA GLU A 170 -12.47 11.79 -30.03
C GLU A 170 -12.49 12.09 -28.52
N LEU A 171 -13.56 11.77 -27.79
CA LEU A 171 -13.58 11.91 -26.32
C LEU A 171 -13.07 10.67 -25.61
N GLY A 172 -12.75 9.57 -26.32
CA GLY A 172 -12.20 8.36 -25.71
C GLY A 172 -10.92 8.61 -24.90
N VAL A 173 -10.11 9.61 -25.28
CA VAL A 173 -8.93 10.04 -24.51
C VAL A 173 -9.33 10.66 -23.16
N LEU A 174 -10.47 11.34 -23.09
CA LEU A 174 -10.98 11.92 -21.86
C LEU A 174 -11.40 10.86 -20.84
N ASN A 175 -11.78 9.65 -21.28
CA ASN A 175 -12.14 8.56 -20.37
C ASN A 175 -10.99 8.21 -19.43
N PHE A 176 -9.75 8.44 -19.87
CA PHE A 176 -8.56 8.24 -19.05
C PHE A 176 -8.13 9.53 -18.36
N ARG A 177 -8.17 10.66 -19.06
CA ARG A 177 -7.67 11.94 -18.53
C ARG A 177 -8.53 12.51 -17.42
N ILE A 178 -9.86 12.40 -17.48
CA ILE A 178 -10.76 12.94 -16.46
C ILE A 178 -10.56 12.23 -15.12
N PRO A 179 -10.58 10.89 -15.02
CA PRO A 179 -10.31 10.22 -13.76
C PRO A 179 -8.95 10.57 -13.15
N ILE A 180 -7.91 10.72 -13.98
CA ILE A 180 -6.57 11.13 -13.51
C ILE A 180 -6.61 12.56 -12.95
N LEU A 181 -7.27 13.48 -13.64
CA LEU A 181 -7.40 14.86 -13.17
C LEU A 181 -8.19 14.94 -11.86
N ILE A 182 -9.27 14.15 -11.73
CA ILE A 182 -10.06 14.08 -10.50
C ILE A 182 -9.22 13.52 -9.36
N LEU A 183 -8.42 12.46 -9.60
CA LEU A 183 -7.48 11.94 -8.61
C LEU A 183 -6.52 13.05 -8.16
N GLN A 184 -5.87 13.74 -9.10
CA GLN A 184 -4.94 14.85 -8.81
C GLN A 184 -5.61 15.95 -7.98
N PHE A 185 -6.84 16.33 -8.31
CA PHE A 185 -7.64 17.28 -7.54
C PHE A 185 -7.92 16.77 -6.12
N SER A 186 -8.36 15.52 -5.99
CA SER A 186 -8.70 14.91 -4.69
C SER A 186 -7.48 14.82 -3.76
N THR A 187 -6.32 14.47 -4.32
CA THR A 187 -5.05 14.42 -3.59
C THR A 187 -4.64 15.82 -3.13
N LEU A 188 -4.71 16.83 -4.01
CA LEU A 188 -4.41 18.21 -3.64
C LEU A 188 -5.29 18.70 -2.50
N ILE A 189 -6.61 18.46 -2.56
CA ILE A 189 -7.56 18.88 -1.51
C ILE A 189 -7.29 18.16 -0.20
N THR A 190 -6.97 16.86 -0.26
CA THR A 190 -6.64 16.07 0.94
C THR A 190 -5.39 16.65 1.61
N ASN A 191 -4.35 16.92 0.83
CA ASN A 191 -3.11 17.50 1.33
C ASN A 191 -3.32 18.93 1.90
N ILE A 192 -4.15 19.76 1.28
CA ILE A 192 -4.53 21.07 1.83
C ILE A 192 -5.25 20.92 3.18
N LYS A 193 -6.17 19.96 3.30
CA LYS A 193 -6.90 19.70 4.56
C LYS A 193 -5.98 19.19 5.67
N GLU A 194 -5.06 18.29 5.34
CA GLU A 194 -4.04 17.77 6.27
C GLU A 194 -3.19 18.92 6.82
N ASN A 195 -2.65 19.77 5.94
CA ASN A 195 -1.85 20.93 6.36
C ASN A 195 -2.64 21.93 7.20
N ILE A 196 -3.92 22.17 6.88
CA ILE A 196 -4.79 23.04 7.70
C ILE A 196 -4.92 22.49 9.14
N ILE A 197 -5.01 21.17 9.29
CA ILE A 197 -5.08 20.52 10.60
C ILE A 197 -3.74 20.62 11.33
N GLU A 198 -2.63 20.34 10.65
CA GLU A 198 -1.28 20.42 11.22
C GLU A 198 -0.93 21.85 11.68
N ASP A 199 -1.27 22.86 10.88
CA ASP A 199 -0.99 24.27 11.15
C ASP A 199 -2.04 24.93 12.08
N ASN A 200 -3.04 24.18 12.58
CA ASN A 200 -4.16 24.68 13.40
C ASN A 200 -4.89 25.90 12.77
N LEU A 201 -5.06 25.87 11.44
CA LEU A 201 -5.73 26.92 10.68
C LEU A 201 -7.27 26.80 10.75
N PRO A 202 -8.02 27.84 10.37
CA PRO A 202 -9.47 27.77 10.31
C PRO A 202 -9.96 26.58 9.46
N PRO A 203 -11.06 25.92 9.85
CA PRO A 203 -11.53 24.71 9.18
C PRO A 203 -11.89 24.98 7.73
N PHE A 204 -11.50 24.05 6.85
CA PHE A 204 -11.77 24.12 5.42
C PHE A 204 -13.28 24.16 5.16
N LYS A 205 -13.77 25.27 4.57
CA LYS A 205 -15.20 25.50 4.30
C LYS A 205 -15.69 24.95 2.96
N GLY A 206 -14.82 24.31 2.18
CA GLY A 206 -15.11 23.88 0.83
C GLY A 206 -14.46 24.77 -0.23
N LEU A 207 -14.50 24.29 -1.47
CA LEU A 207 -14.03 25.06 -2.63
C LEU A 207 -15.09 26.08 -3.07
N PRO A 208 -14.68 27.24 -3.63
CA PRO A 208 -15.61 28.15 -4.26
C PRO A 208 -16.26 27.48 -5.49
N LYS A 209 -17.56 27.70 -5.68
CA LYS A 209 -18.27 27.21 -6.87
C LYS A 209 -17.72 27.85 -8.13
N PHE A 210 -17.69 27.09 -9.23
CA PHE A 210 -17.29 27.59 -10.54
C PHE A 210 -18.52 27.88 -11.41
N GLU A 211 -18.35 28.72 -12.43
CA GLU A 211 -19.43 29.04 -13.37
C GLU A 211 -19.05 28.58 -14.78
N ASP A 212 -19.93 27.83 -15.44
CA ASP A 212 -19.61 27.16 -16.71
C ASP A 212 -19.44 28.14 -17.90
N TRP A 213 -20.13 29.28 -17.86
CA TRP A 213 -20.05 30.29 -18.93
C TRP A 213 -18.63 30.86 -19.10
N TRP A 214 -17.79 30.78 -18.06
CA TRP A 214 -16.39 31.18 -18.15
C TRP A 214 -15.65 30.42 -19.25
N PHE A 215 -15.94 29.13 -19.45
CA PHE A 215 -15.24 28.28 -20.42
C PHE A 215 -15.69 28.54 -21.85
N SER A 216 -16.99 28.77 -22.06
CA SER A 216 -17.53 29.11 -23.38
C SER A 216 -17.08 30.47 -23.88
N GLU A 217 -16.83 31.40 -22.95
CA GLU A 217 -16.55 32.81 -23.27
C GLU A 217 -15.14 33.28 -22.91
N LEU A 218 -14.25 32.38 -22.46
CA LEU A 218 -12.93 32.74 -21.92
C LEU A 218 -12.11 33.71 -22.78
N TRP A 219 -12.27 33.64 -24.10
CA TRP A 219 -11.54 34.47 -25.08
C TRP A 219 -12.42 35.51 -25.77
N LYS A 220 -13.71 35.54 -25.44
CA LYS A 220 -14.72 36.44 -26.02
C LYS A 220 -15.15 37.51 -25.03
N SER A 221 -15.17 37.18 -23.74
CA SER A 221 -15.53 38.08 -22.65
C SER A 221 -14.34 38.24 -21.71
N HIS A 222 -13.90 39.49 -21.53
CA HIS A 222 -12.91 39.83 -20.52
C HIS A 222 -13.44 39.52 -19.11
N GLN A 223 -14.77 39.56 -18.90
CA GLN A 223 -15.39 39.22 -17.61
C GLN A 223 -15.22 37.74 -17.29
N ALA A 224 -15.41 36.85 -18.27
CA ALA A 224 -15.16 35.41 -18.12
C ALA A 224 -13.70 35.14 -17.71
N TYR A 225 -12.76 35.84 -18.35
CA TYR A 225 -11.34 35.74 -18.02
C TYR A 225 -11.04 36.20 -16.58
N PHE A 226 -11.52 37.37 -16.18
CA PHE A 226 -11.30 37.89 -14.82
C PHE A 226 -11.99 37.05 -13.75
N GLY A 227 -13.20 36.55 -14.02
CA GLY A 227 -13.93 35.65 -13.13
C GLY A 227 -13.14 34.37 -12.85
N LEU A 228 -12.68 33.69 -13.92
CA LEU A 228 -11.86 32.50 -13.82
C LEU A 228 -10.51 32.77 -13.14
N TYR A 229 -9.85 33.88 -13.47
CA TYR A 229 -8.57 34.27 -12.86
C TYR A 229 -8.72 34.47 -11.35
N LYS A 230 -9.75 35.21 -10.92
CA LYS A 230 -10.03 35.44 -9.50
C LYS A 230 -10.39 34.14 -8.78
N TRP A 231 -11.17 33.27 -9.42
CA TRP A 231 -11.47 31.95 -8.88
C TRP A 231 -10.21 31.10 -8.69
N LYS A 232 -9.31 31.07 -9.69
CA LYS A 232 -8.00 30.39 -9.60
C LYS A 232 -7.16 30.96 -8.45
N TYR A 233 -7.17 32.29 -8.29
CA TYR A 233 -6.44 32.98 -7.23
C TYR A 233 -6.97 32.63 -5.83
N ILE A 234 -8.30 32.56 -5.65
CA ILE A 234 -8.89 32.15 -4.37
C ILE A 234 -8.41 30.76 -3.95
N ILE A 235 -8.40 29.81 -4.89
CA ILE A 235 -7.93 28.44 -4.60
C ILE A 235 -6.42 28.42 -4.36
N SER A 236 -5.64 29.21 -5.11
CA SER A 236 -4.20 29.34 -4.87
C SER A 236 -3.91 29.88 -3.46
N GLY A 237 -4.75 30.77 -2.93
CA GLY A 237 -4.62 31.25 -1.56
C GLY A 237 -4.95 30.21 -0.48
N LEU A 238 -5.46 29.03 -0.86
CA LEU A 238 -5.63 27.88 0.04
C LEU A 238 -4.40 26.94 0.02
N CYS A 239 -3.47 27.15 -0.91
CA CYS A 239 -2.20 26.43 -0.95
C CYS A 239 -1.23 27.06 0.08
N ASN A 240 -0.64 26.22 0.93
CA ASN A 240 0.27 26.66 1.99
C ASN A 240 1.74 26.67 1.52
N ASN A 241 2.08 25.90 0.48
CA ASN A 241 3.45 25.78 -0.01
C ASN A 241 3.55 25.89 -1.55
N GLN A 242 4.78 26.12 -2.03
CA GLN A 242 5.04 26.32 -3.46
C GLN A 242 4.72 25.08 -4.31
N ASP A 243 4.90 23.88 -3.75
CA ASP A 243 4.63 22.64 -4.48
C ASP A 243 3.12 22.43 -4.72
N GLN A 244 2.29 22.80 -3.74
CA GLN A 244 0.83 22.84 -3.89
C GLN A 244 0.40 23.89 -4.91
N GLU A 245 1.03 25.07 -4.92
CA GLU A 245 0.74 26.10 -5.93
C GLU A 245 1.10 25.61 -7.34
N ASN A 246 2.26 24.97 -7.50
CA ASN A 246 2.70 24.40 -8.78
C ASN A 246 1.77 23.27 -9.23
N ALA A 247 1.37 22.39 -8.31
CA ALA A 247 0.40 21.33 -8.57
C ALA A 247 -0.96 21.92 -8.96
N TRP A 248 -1.43 22.95 -8.25
CA TRP A 248 -2.66 23.66 -8.56
C TRP A 248 -2.63 24.29 -9.95
N GLU A 249 -1.52 24.90 -10.34
CA GLU A 249 -1.37 25.49 -11.67
C GLU A 249 -1.51 24.43 -12.78
N ILE A 250 -0.88 23.27 -12.62
CA ILE A 250 -0.98 22.17 -13.57
C ILE A 250 -2.41 21.62 -13.62
N ILE A 251 -3.01 21.37 -12.45
CA ILE A 251 -4.37 20.83 -12.30
C ILE A 251 -5.40 21.78 -12.91
N SER A 252 -5.35 23.06 -12.53
CA SER A 252 -6.28 24.08 -13.05
C SER A 252 -6.15 24.27 -14.56
N THR A 253 -4.93 24.26 -15.10
CA THR A 253 -4.69 24.35 -16.55
C THR A 253 -5.28 23.16 -17.30
N ASN A 254 -5.07 21.94 -16.78
CA ASN A 254 -5.63 20.72 -17.36
C ASN A 254 -7.17 20.69 -17.28
N TRP A 255 -7.73 21.12 -16.15
CA TRP A 255 -9.17 21.25 -15.95
C TRP A 255 -9.81 22.23 -16.92
N ILE A 256 -9.27 23.46 -17.03
CA ILE A 256 -9.72 24.48 -17.99
C ILE A 256 -9.66 23.94 -19.42
N SER A 257 -8.58 23.23 -19.76
CA SER A 257 -8.40 22.66 -21.09
C SER A 257 -9.46 21.61 -21.42
N MET A 258 -9.79 20.72 -20.47
CA MET A 258 -10.85 19.72 -20.64
C MET A 258 -12.23 20.36 -20.72
N LYS A 259 -12.56 21.30 -19.82
CA LYS A 259 -13.84 22.02 -19.84
C LYS A 259 -14.03 22.82 -21.13
N LYS A 260 -12.99 23.51 -21.61
CA LYS A 260 -13.01 24.22 -22.91
C LYS A 260 -13.20 23.26 -24.07
N PHE A 261 -12.52 22.11 -24.07
CA PHE A 261 -12.67 21.11 -25.12
C PHE A 261 -14.09 20.55 -25.17
N LEU A 262 -14.68 20.20 -24.02
CA LEU A 262 -16.08 19.76 -23.92
C LEU A 262 -17.05 20.86 -24.38
N SER A 263 -16.82 22.11 -23.94
CA SER A 263 -17.62 23.27 -24.36
C SER A 263 -17.61 23.48 -25.87
N ASN A 264 -16.46 23.31 -26.53
CA ASN A 264 -16.34 23.44 -27.98
C ASN A 264 -17.11 22.35 -28.75
N LYS A 265 -17.32 21.18 -28.15
CA LYS A 265 -18.13 20.09 -28.72
C LYS A 265 -19.63 20.32 -28.53
N GLY A 266 -20.02 21.29 -27.70
CA GLY A 266 -21.40 21.72 -27.52
C GLY A 266 -22.31 20.58 -27.07
N SER A 267 -23.49 20.47 -27.67
CA SER A 267 -24.53 19.51 -27.26
C SER A 267 -24.10 18.05 -27.30
N LEU A 268 -23.14 17.70 -28.17
CA LEU A 268 -22.58 16.35 -28.25
C LEU A 268 -21.85 15.94 -26.97
N ALA A 269 -21.28 16.89 -26.25
CA ALA A 269 -20.49 16.65 -25.04
C ALA A 269 -21.25 16.93 -23.74
N TYR A 270 -22.52 17.35 -23.76
CA TYR A 270 -23.25 17.70 -22.53
C TYR A 270 -23.38 16.55 -21.54
N LYS A 271 -23.71 15.35 -22.02
CA LYS A 271 -23.75 14.15 -21.16
C LYS A 271 -22.38 13.85 -20.54
N TYR A 272 -21.32 14.12 -21.30
CA TYR A 272 -19.94 13.89 -20.89
C TYR A 272 -19.45 14.93 -19.89
N SER A 273 -19.81 16.21 -20.09
CA SER A 273 -19.56 17.29 -19.11
C SER A 273 -20.32 17.03 -17.82
N LEU A 274 -21.60 16.66 -17.90
CA LEU A 274 -22.39 16.32 -16.72
C LEU A 274 -21.79 15.13 -15.95
N ALA A 275 -21.29 14.10 -16.65
CA ALA A 275 -20.59 13.00 -16.02
C ALA A 275 -19.33 13.50 -15.30
N PHE A 276 -18.53 14.35 -15.95
CA PHE A 276 -17.33 14.95 -15.36
C PHE A 276 -17.66 15.75 -14.09
N ASP A 277 -18.64 16.64 -14.16
CA ASP A 277 -19.04 17.52 -13.07
C ASP A 277 -19.61 16.73 -11.87
N ASN A 278 -20.34 15.65 -12.14
CA ASN A 278 -20.82 14.77 -11.07
C ASN A 278 -19.70 13.99 -10.38
N THR A 279 -18.74 13.47 -11.15
CA THR A 279 -17.63 12.70 -10.58
C THR A 279 -16.69 13.62 -9.79
N ILE A 280 -16.37 14.82 -10.30
CA ILE A 280 -15.52 15.77 -9.57
C ILE A 280 -16.23 16.31 -8.32
N ARG A 281 -17.55 16.52 -8.35
CA ARG A 281 -18.33 16.88 -7.16
C ARG A 281 -18.27 15.79 -6.09
N THR A 282 -18.43 14.53 -6.49
CA THR A 282 -18.44 13.39 -5.56
C THR A 282 -17.09 13.20 -4.86
N HIS A 283 -15.99 13.28 -5.63
CA HIS A 283 -14.65 12.96 -5.12
C HIS A 283 -13.89 14.17 -4.57
N CYS A 284 -14.21 15.38 -5.05
CA CYS A 284 -13.45 16.59 -4.71
C CYS A 284 -14.32 17.67 -4.03
N GLY A 285 -15.65 17.54 -4.02
CA GLY A 285 -16.54 18.57 -3.49
C GLY A 285 -16.55 19.86 -4.30
N LEU A 286 -16.07 19.82 -5.55
CA LEU A 286 -16.12 20.97 -6.45
C LEU A 286 -17.49 21.02 -7.14
N GLU A 287 -18.21 22.12 -6.95
CA GLU A 287 -19.58 22.30 -7.46
C GLU A 287 -19.68 23.43 -8.48
N GLU A 288 -20.55 23.23 -9.46
CA GLU A 288 -21.00 24.28 -10.37
C GLU A 288 -22.04 25.18 -9.68
N GLU A 289 -22.01 26.47 -9.97
CA GLU A 289 -23.07 27.40 -9.61
C GLU A 289 -24.23 27.34 -10.62
N LEU A 290 -25.40 26.91 -10.15
CA LEU A 290 -26.61 26.77 -10.97
C LEU A 290 -27.64 27.87 -10.67
N ALA A 291 -27.49 28.62 -9.58
CA ALA A 291 -28.44 29.64 -9.18
C ALA A 291 -28.34 30.87 -10.09
N THR A 292 -29.40 31.13 -10.86
CA THR A 292 -29.45 32.25 -11.82
C THR A 292 -29.22 33.62 -11.18
N THR A 293 -29.64 33.80 -9.93
CA THR A 293 -29.40 35.05 -9.18
C THR A 293 -27.92 35.25 -8.87
N SER A 294 -27.21 34.17 -8.50
CA SER A 294 -25.77 34.19 -8.22
C SER A 294 -25.00 34.49 -9.50
N LEU A 295 -25.32 33.80 -10.60
CA LEU A 295 -24.69 34.00 -11.91
C LEU A 295 -24.79 35.46 -12.39
N LYS A 296 -25.99 36.04 -12.37
CA LYS A 296 -26.21 37.45 -12.75
C LYS A 296 -25.52 38.43 -11.80
N SER A 297 -25.46 38.10 -10.50
CA SER A 297 -24.80 38.95 -9.52
C SER A 297 -23.28 38.96 -9.73
N MET A 298 -22.69 37.82 -10.09
CA MET A 298 -21.26 37.70 -10.30
C MET A 298 -20.82 38.41 -11.59
N GLU A 299 -21.58 38.24 -12.67
CA GLU A 299 -21.40 39.01 -13.91
C GLU A 299 -21.38 40.52 -13.64
N ARG A 300 -22.38 41.02 -12.90
CA ARG A 300 -22.47 42.43 -12.51
C ARG A 300 -21.37 42.89 -11.55
N ILE A 301 -20.93 42.04 -10.64
CA ILE A 301 -19.80 42.34 -9.74
C ILE A 301 -18.52 42.52 -10.56
N ILE A 302 -18.28 41.64 -11.54
CA ILE A 302 -17.11 41.72 -12.42
C ILE A 302 -17.18 43.00 -13.26
N GLU A 303 -18.34 43.35 -13.82
CA GLU A 303 -18.54 44.64 -14.52
C GLU A 303 -18.14 45.85 -13.69
N ILE A 304 -18.60 45.89 -12.43
CA ILE A 304 -18.30 47.01 -11.54
C ILE A 304 -16.80 47.05 -11.20
N LEU A 305 -16.16 45.89 -11.06
CA LEU A 305 -14.72 45.81 -10.79
C LEU A 305 -13.90 46.26 -12.01
N THR A 306 -14.19 45.77 -13.21
CA THR A 306 -13.45 46.14 -14.43
C THR A 306 -13.60 47.61 -14.78
N VAL A 307 -14.75 48.23 -14.50
CA VAL A 307 -14.94 49.69 -14.71
C VAL A 307 -14.11 50.52 -13.72
N LYS A 308 -13.85 50.00 -12.51
CA LYS A 308 -13.05 50.69 -11.48
C LYS A 308 -11.55 50.45 -11.63
N GLU A 309 -11.17 49.42 -12.37
CA GLU A 309 -9.78 49.00 -12.50
C GLU A 309 -9.07 49.83 -13.57
N ASP A 310 -7.96 50.46 -13.16
CA ASP A 310 -7.13 51.28 -14.05
C ASP A 310 -5.97 50.41 -14.56
N PHE A 311 -6.19 49.77 -15.71
CA PHE A 311 -5.22 48.85 -16.32
C PHE A 311 -3.88 49.50 -16.68
N THR A 312 -3.77 50.84 -16.61
CA THR A 312 -2.51 51.56 -16.82
C THR A 312 -1.60 51.58 -15.58
N LYS A 313 -2.10 51.20 -14.40
CA LYS A 313 -1.34 51.19 -13.14
C LYS A 313 -0.67 49.86 -12.82
N THR A 314 -1.15 48.77 -13.41
CA THR A 314 -0.73 47.40 -13.10
C THR A 314 0.65 47.04 -13.68
N ASP A 315 1.10 47.74 -14.72
CA ASP A 315 2.43 47.54 -15.29
C ASP A 315 3.00 48.87 -15.81
N ASN A 316 4.11 49.33 -15.23
CA ASN A 316 4.84 50.53 -15.68
C ASN A 316 5.38 50.37 -17.12
N ASN A 317 5.39 49.16 -17.66
CA ASN A 317 5.77 48.86 -19.04
C ASN A 317 4.58 48.82 -20.02
N HIS A 318 3.35 49.02 -19.57
CA HIS A 318 2.19 49.10 -20.46
C HIS A 318 2.18 50.42 -21.25
N LYS A 319 3.02 50.49 -22.29
CA LYS A 319 3.03 51.60 -23.24
C LYS A 319 2.03 51.33 -24.36
N ILE A 320 0.85 51.93 -24.26
CA ILE A 320 -0.18 51.92 -25.33
C ILE A 320 0.43 52.45 -26.64
N VAL A 321 1.34 53.41 -26.53
CA VAL A 321 2.12 53.95 -27.64
C VAL A 321 3.48 53.25 -27.66
N THR A 322 3.65 52.28 -28.56
CA THR A 322 4.93 51.60 -28.78
C THR A 322 5.80 52.39 -29.76
N PRO A 323 7.14 52.21 -29.76
CA PRO A 323 8.03 52.87 -30.73
C PRO A 323 7.63 52.62 -32.19
N TYR A 324 7.04 51.46 -32.49
CA TYR A 324 6.53 51.16 -33.83
C TYR A 324 5.26 51.96 -34.19
N VAL A 325 4.37 52.20 -33.21
CA VAL A 325 3.20 53.08 -33.40
C VAL A 325 3.65 54.52 -33.63
N GLU A 326 4.69 54.99 -32.94
CA GLU A 326 5.30 56.32 -33.17
C GLU A 326 5.89 56.43 -34.57
N PHE A 327 6.73 55.48 -34.97
CA PHE A 327 7.28 55.40 -36.33
C PHE A 327 6.17 55.40 -37.40
N LYS A 328 5.10 54.63 -37.19
CA LYS A 328 3.97 54.57 -38.13
C LYS A 328 3.21 55.90 -38.21
N ARG A 329 3.06 56.62 -37.09
CA ARG A 329 2.43 57.94 -37.06
C ARG A 329 3.26 58.97 -37.85
N GLU A 330 4.58 58.91 -37.72
CA GLU A 330 5.51 59.77 -38.47
C GLU A 330 5.46 59.48 -39.98
N GLN A 331 5.54 58.20 -40.39
CA GLN A 331 5.51 57.83 -41.81
C GLN A 331 4.17 58.15 -42.50
N LEU A 332 3.06 58.07 -41.77
CA LEU A 332 1.72 58.32 -42.30
C LEU A 332 1.23 59.76 -42.09
N ASN A 333 2.05 60.65 -41.53
CA ASN A 333 1.65 62.01 -41.13
C ASN A 333 0.35 62.03 -40.29
N TYR A 334 0.15 61.02 -39.45
CA TYR A 334 -1.07 60.86 -38.67
C TYR A 334 -1.11 61.88 -37.53
N LYS A 335 -2.08 62.80 -37.56
CA LYS A 335 -2.34 63.74 -36.47
C LYS A 335 -3.37 63.16 -35.52
N ASP A 336 -2.96 62.90 -34.28
CA ASP A 336 -3.83 62.38 -33.24
C ASP A 336 -5.00 63.36 -33.01
N ILE A 337 -6.25 62.89 -33.17
CA ILE A 337 -7.42 63.69 -32.84
C ILE A 337 -7.51 63.70 -31.33
N LYS A 338 -6.97 64.73 -30.68
CA LYS A 338 -7.21 64.95 -29.25
C LYS A 338 -8.72 65.05 -29.05
N GLY A 339 -9.32 64.00 -28.50
CA GLY A 339 -10.70 64.03 -28.03
C GLY A 339 -10.86 65.23 -27.10
N LYS A 340 -11.84 66.09 -27.40
CA LYS A 340 -12.30 67.12 -26.47
C LYS A 340 -12.68 66.39 -25.17
N LYS A 341 -12.00 66.75 -24.08
CA LYS A 341 -12.39 66.36 -22.72
C LYS A 341 -13.80 66.85 -22.42
#